data_AF-A0A1F7MYP6-F1
#
_entry.id   AF-A0A1F7MYP6-F1
#
_cell.length_a   1.000
_cell.length_b   1.000
_cell.length_c   1.000
_cell.angle_alpha   90.00
_cell.angle_beta   90.00
_cell.angle_gamma   90.00
#
_symmetry.space_group_name_H-M   'P 1'
#
loop_
_entity.id
_entity.type
_entity.pdbx_description
1 polymer ?
#
loop_
_entity_poly.entity_id
_entity_poly.type
_entity_poly.pdbx_seq_one_letter_code
_entity_poly.pdbx_strand_id
1 'polypeptide(L)'
;MQRLYLLGRFSQPGRLCVECGALQSGDAASCRLCGKPTEAAELGGAIVDRVIAAGGKVETVEIHQALARVGGVAALLRYPL
;
A
#
# COMPACT_ATOMS: atom_id res chain seq x y z
N MET A 1 -7.84 7.64 15.16
CA MET A 1 -7.33 6.30 14.76
C MET A 1 -7.00 6.34 13.26
N GLN A 2 -5.91 5.70 12.82
CA GLN A 2 -5.61 5.53 11.38
C GLN A 2 -6.27 4.23 10.91
N ARG A 3 -7.05 4.28 9.82
CA ARG A 3 -7.69 3.10 9.22
C ARG A 3 -7.33 3.01 7.74
N LEU A 4 -6.92 1.83 7.32
CA LEU A 4 -6.69 1.50 5.92
C LEU A 4 -7.85 0.63 5.43
N TYR A 5 -8.41 1.01 4.28
CA TYR A 5 -9.41 0.26 3.55
C TYR A 5 -8.78 -0.36 2.32
N LEU A 6 -8.83 -1.68 2.23
CA LEU A 6 -8.32 -2.46 1.10
C LEU A 6 -9.47 -3.27 0.50
N LEU A 7 -9.57 -3.31 -0.83
CA LEU A 7 -10.46 -4.28 -1.46
C LEU A 7 -9.91 -5.70 -1.23
N GLY A 8 -10.80 -6.65 -0.91
CA GLY A 8 -10.40 -8.03 -0.58
C GLY A 8 -9.69 -8.81 -1.69
N ARG A 9 -9.69 -8.30 -2.92
CA ARG A 9 -8.95 -8.86 -4.06
C ARG A 9 -7.87 -7.91 -4.60
N PHE A 10 -7.48 -6.90 -3.82
CA PHE A 10 -6.39 -6.03 -4.23
C PHE A 10 -5.08 -6.80 -4.17
N SER A 11 -4.65 -7.29 -5.33
CA SER A 11 -3.31 -7.80 -5.55
C SER A 11 -2.69 -7.02 -6.70
N GLN A 12 -1.57 -6.37 -6.43
CA GLN A 12 -0.88 -5.56 -7.42
C GLN A 12 0.62 -5.85 -7.36
N PRO A 13 1.24 -6.29 -8.46
CA PRO A 13 2.68 -6.36 -8.54
C PRO A 13 3.26 -4.95 -8.44
N GLY A 14 4.31 -4.82 -7.66
CA GLY A 14 5.07 -3.59 -7.55
C GLY A 14 6.45 -3.89 -7.00
N ARG A 15 7.06 -2.88 -6.39
CA ARG A 15 8.39 -3.00 -5.85
C ARG A 15 8.52 -2.35 -4.48
N LEU A 16 9.34 -2.98 -3.63
CA LEU A 16 9.71 -2.51 -2.30
C LEU A 16 11.15 -2.03 -2.32
N CYS A 17 11.40 -0.81 -1.83
CA CYS A 17 12.75 -0.37 -1.54
C CYS A 17 13.22 -0.97 -0.21
N VAL A 18 14.27 -1.78 -0.23
CA VAL A 18 14.83 -2.41 0.98
C VAL A 18 15.47 -1.40 1.94
N GLU A 19 15.84 -0.21 1.45
CA GLU A 19 16.51 0.81 2.27
C GLU A 19 15.54 1.73 3.02
N CYS A 20 14.59 2.34 2.31
CA CYS A 20 13.64 3.28 2.92
C CYS A 20 12.24 2.70 3.17
N GLY A 21 12.03 1.45 2.74
CA GLY A 21 10.73 0.77 2.83
C GLY A 21 9.67 1.31 1.88
N ALA A 22 9.99 2.18 0.92
CA ALA A 22 8.99 2.73 0.00
C ALA A 22 8.39 1.63 -0.89
N LEU A 23 7.06 1.56 -0.92
CA LEU A 23 6.28 0.70 -1.81
C LEU A 23 5.89 1.49 -3.07
N GLN A 24 6.12 0.90 -4.24
CA GLN A 24 6.00 1.59 -5.53
C GLN A 24 5.27 0.73 -6.54
N SER A 25 4.37 1.33 -7.32
CA SER A 25 3.73 0.67 -8.45
C SER A 25 4.60 0.69 -9.71
N GLY A 26 4.54 -0.38 -10.48
CA GLY A 26 5.31 -0.58 -11.72
C GLY A 26 6.71 -1.17 -11.49
N ASP A 27 7.51 -1.18 -12.56
CA ASP A 27 8.67 -2.07 -12.65
C ASP A 27 10.03 -1.38 -12.44
N ALA A 28 10.03 -0.15 -11.93
CA ALA A 28 11.23 0.66 -11.78
C ALA A 28 12.21 0.05 -10.77
N ALA A 29 13.37 -0.41 -11.25
CA ALA A 29 14.42 -1.01 -10.43
C ALA A 29 15.05 -0.06 -9.40
N SER A 30 14.80 1.25 -9.54
CA SER A 30 15.30 2.30 -8.66
C SER A 30 14.15 2.98 -7.93
N CYS A 31 14.34 3.24 -6.64
CA CYS A 31 13.36 3.86 -5.77
C CYS A 31 13.13 5.32 -6.16
N ARG A 32 11.90 5.69 -6.50
CA ARG A 32 11.52 7.08 -6.81
C ARG A 32 11.71 8.09 -5.67
N LEU A 33 11.88 7.61 -4.43
CA LEU A 33 12.05 8.46 -3.23
C LEU A 33 13.52 8.67 -2.84
N CYS A 34 14.31 7.60 -2.78
CA CYS A 34 15.71 7.67 -2.31
C CYS A 34 16.75 7.23 -3.34
N GLY A 35 16.33 6.83 -4.54
CA GLY A 35 17.22 6.39 -5.65
C GLY A 35 17.84 5.00 -5.49
N LYS A 36 17.66 4.33 -4.35
CA LYS A 36 18.23 3.01 -4.06
C LYS A 36 17.52 1.86 -4.82
N PRO A 37 18.14 0.68 -4.95
CA PRO A 37 17.50 -0.46 -5.59
C PRO A 37 16.18 -0.85 -4.92
N THR A 38 15.28 -1.42 -5.72
CA THR A 38 14.01 -1.99 -5.27
C THR A 38 13.92 -3.45 -5.65
N GLU A 39 13.14 -4.22 -4.89
CA GLU A 39 12.87 -5.65 -5.13
C GLU A 39 11.41 -5.86 -5.52
N ALA A 40 11.13 -6.92 -6.28
CA ALA A 40 9.75 -7.24 -6.65
C ALA A 40 8.94 -7.62 -5.40
N ALA A 41 7.74 -7.05 -5.26
CA ALA A 41 6.87 -7.27 -4.12
C ALA A 41 5.40 -7.26 -4.54
N GLU A 42 4.59 -8.00 -3.78
CA GLU A 42 3.13 -7.91 -3.87
C GLU A 42 2.67 -6.76 -2.96
N LEU A 43 2.12 -5.70 -3.55
CA LEU A 43 1.83 -4.46 -2.82
C LEU A 43 0.69 -4.64 -1.83
N GLY A 44 -0.32 -5.47 -2.12
CA GLY A 44 -1.46 -5.68 -1.25
C GLY A 44 -1.04 -6.13 0.15
N GLY A 45 -0.35 -7.27 0.23
CA GLY A 45 0.19 -7.82 1.47
C GLY A 45 1.17 -6.87 2.15
N ALA A 46 2.11 -6.28 1.40
CA ALA A 46 3.10 -5.39 1.98
C ALA A 46 2.50 -4.12 2.62
N ILE A 47 1.41 -3.59 2.05
CA ILE A 47 0.67 -2.45 2.63
C ILE A 47 -0.03 -2.88 3.93
N VAL A 48 -0.67 -4.06 3.95
CA VAL A 48 -1.35 -4.60 5.15
C VAL A 48 -0.35 -4.76 6.29
N ASP A 49 0.75 -5.46 6.03
CA ASP A 49 1.79 -5.74 7.03
C ASP A 49 2.34 -4.44 7.62
N ARG A 50 2.56 -3.43 6.79
CA ARG A 50 3.08 -2.13 7.23
C ARG A 50 2.07 -1.37 8.10
N VAL A 51 0.79 -1.40 7.76
CA VAL A 51 -0.23 -0.72 8.56
C VAL A 51 -0.39 -1.40 9.91
N ILE A 52 -0.34 -2.74 9.96
CA ILE A 52 -0.34 -3.50 11.21
C ILE A 52 0.89 -3.14 12.06
N ALA A 53 2.09 -3.15 11.47
CA ALA A 53 3.33 -2.79 12.16
C ALA A 53 3.33 -1.34 12.69
N ALA A 54 2.67 -0.42 11.99
CA ALA A 54 2.50 0.97 12.43
C ALA A 54 1.40 1.17 13.50
N GLY A 55 0.74 0.09 13.95
CA GLY A 55 -0.35 0.14 14.92
C GLY A 55 -1.67 0.67 14.34
N GLY A 56 -1.80 0.67 13.01
CA GLY A 56 -3.04 0.99 12.30
C GLY A 56 -4.00 -0.19 12.25
N LYS A 57 -5.27 0.08 11.90
CA LYS A 57 -6.26 -0.97 11.63
C LYS A 57 -6.48 -1.12 10.13
N VAL A 58 -6.56 -2.37 9.67
CA VAL A 58 -6.90 -2.72 8.29
C VAL A 58 -8.33 -3.27 8.27
N GLU A 59 -9.19 -2.66 7.46
CA GLU A 59 -10.54 -3.13 7.18
C GLU A 59 -10.59 -3.56 5.70
N THR A 60 -10.73 -4.86 5.46
CA THR A 60 -10.90 -5.41 4.12
C THR A 60 -12.36 -5.30 3.71
N VAL A 61 -12.62 -4.68 2.56
CA VAL A 61 -13.97 -4.47 2.03
C VAL A 61 -14.16 -5.36 0.79
N GLU A 62 -15.16 -6.23 0.78
CA GLU A 62 -15.33 -7.24 -0.27
C GLU A 62 -15.72 -6.63 -1.63
N ILE A 63 -16.74 -5.77 -1.66
CA ILE A 63 -17.19 -5.10 -2.89
C ILE A 63 -17.72 -3.72 -2.53
N HIS A 64 -16.98 -2.66 -2.87
CA HIS A 64 -17.45 -1.29 -2.74
C HIS A 64 -17.08 -0.49 -3.99
N GLN A 65 -18.08 -0.14 -4.80
CA GLN A 65 -17.89 0.45 -6.13
C GLN A 65 -17.06 1.75 -6.09
N ALA A 66 -17.19 2.54 -5.03
CA ALA A 66 -16.40 3.76 -4.88
C ALA A 66 -14.90 3.46 -4.61
N LEU A 67 -14.58 2.38 -3.89
CA LEU A 67 -13.19 1.97 -3.65
C LEU A 67 -12.56 1.39 -4.93
N ALA A 68 -13.34 0.63 -5.70
CA ALA A 68 -12.91 0.09 -6.98
C ALA A 68 -12.56 1.19 -7.98
N ARG A 69 -13.29 2.31 -7.98
CA ARG A 69 -13.01 3.46 -8.87
C ARG A 69 -11.74 4.22 -8.53
N VAL A 70 -11.25 4.16 -7.29
CA VAL A 70 -10.03 4.86 -6.85
C VAL A 70 -8.79 3.94 -6.82
N GLY A 71 -8.87 2.76 -7.42
CA GLY A 71 -7.75 1.81 -7.51
C GLY A 71 -7.68 0.76 -6.40
N GLY A 72 -8.69 0.66 -5.53
CA GLY A 72 -8.84 -0.43 -4.57
C GLY A 72 -8.14 -0.26 -3.23
N VAL A 73 -7.50 0.90 -2.99
CA VAL A 73 -6.85 1.26 -1.72
C VAL A 73 -7.30 2.66 -1.29
N ALA A 74 -7.69 2.82 -0.02
CA ALA A 74 -8.01 4.10 0.58
C ALA A 74 -7.51 4.16 2.04
N ALA A 75 -7.13 5.34 2.52
CA ALA A 75 -6.66 5.53 3.89
C ALA A 75 -7.38 6.72 4.56
N LEU A 76 -7.83 6.53 5.79
CA LEU A 76 -8.32 7.58 6.68
C LEU A 76 -7.23 7.95 7.69
N LEU A 77 -6.69 9.16 7.56
CA LEU A 77 -5.60 9.67 8.38
C LEU A 77 -6.12 10.39 9.63
N ARG A 78 -5.30 10.41 10.69
CA ARG A 78 -5.60 11.13 11.94
C ARG A 78 -5.48 12.65 11.80
N TYR A 79 -4.61 13.12 10.91
CA TYR A 79 -4.35 14.52 10.67
C TYR A 79 -4.43 14.78 9.15
N PRO A 80 -4.98 15.93 8.71
CA PRO A 80 -4.93 16.32 7.32
C PRO A 80 -3.47 16.52 6.88
N LEU A 81 -3.17 16.08 5.65
CA LEU A 81 -1.86 16.22 5.01
C LEU A 81 -1.58 17.68 4.65
#